data_AF-A0A966Z6D4-F1
#
_entry.id   AF-A0A966Z6D4-F1
#
_cell.length_a   1.000
_cell.length_b   1.000
_cell.length_c   1.000
_cell.angle_alpha   90.00
_cell.angle_beta   90.00
_cell.angle_gamma   90.00
#
_symmetry.space_group_name_H-M   'P 1'
#
loop_
_entity.id
_entity.type
_entity.pdbx_description
1 polymer ?
#
loop_
_entity_poly.entity_id
_entity_poly.type
_entity_poly.pdbx_seq_one_letter_code
_entity_poly.pdbx_strand_id
1 'polypeptide(L)'
;MVSLRAAVNKRTGNETRPKVRCPFQVLAINPHVSYNIKAEHFQPFMSLEEYAKKRDFRRTPEPEPSGGEPGASHSGRFFVQRHHASHLHYDFRLELGGTLKSWAVPKGPTLDPAKKPFAALVEDHPLEYGEFEGNIPKGNYGAGSVMLWDKGIFEIIGEEDGLAQIARGDLKFRLHGEKLNGTFAIVFMKSRGKGNEWLLIKKQDADARADWDPEAFAYSILSGRTQDEIAAELPAKSQPKKKVPASTRRRCRGQSRHRFPSFLRRWEPSLQKNYRRVGGGCMRLNGMECGPSPTSATGR
;
A
#
# COMPACT_ATOMS: atom_id res chain seq x y z
N MET A 1 -45.05 -52.82 52.71
CA MET A 1 -44.85 -51.60 51.90
C MET A 1 -45.86 -51.63 50.76
N VAL A 2 -47.06 -51.11 51.05
CA VAL A 2 -47.66 -49.89 50.46
C VAL A 2 -47.90 -49.99 48.95
N SER A 3 -49.11 -50.46 48.68
CA SER A 3 -50.03 -50.32 47.55
C SER A 3 -49.84 -49.14 46.57
N LEU A 4 -49.94 -49.46 45.26
CA LEU A 4 -50.25 -48.52 44.18
C LEU A 4 -51.75 -48.21 44.10
N ARG A 5 -52.07 -46.92 44.02
CA ARG A 5 -53.24 -46.28 43.39
C ARG A 5 -52.77 -44.88 42.96
N ALA A 6 -53.30 -44.15 41.99
CA ALA A 6 -54.12 -44.31 40.79
C ALA A 6 -54.29 -42.87 40.23
N ALA A 7 -54.78 -42.74 38.98
CA ALA A 7 -55.36 -41.54 38.34
C ALA A 7 -54.38 -40.42 37.90
N VAL A 8 -54.21 -40.12 36.60
CA VAL A 8 -55.14 -39.50 35.62
C VAL A 8 -55.54 -38.07 36.03
N ASN A 9 -55.11 -37.02 35.30
CA ASN A 9 -55.86 -36.44 34.18
C ASN A 9 -55.17 -35.21 33.54
N LYS A 10 -55.52 -35.02 32.27
CA LYS A 10 -55.31 -33.93 31.30
C LYS A 10 -55.25 -32.50 31.88
N ARG A 11 -54.52 -31.59 31.21
CA ARG A 11 -55.09 -30.59 30.26
C ARG A 11 -54.10 -29.47 29.87
N THR A 12 -54.10 -29.16 28.57
CA THR A 12 -54.08 -27.83 27.89
C THR A 12 -53.11 -26.74 28.36
N GLY A 13 -52.36 -26.14 27.41
CA GLY A 13 -51.83 -24.80 27.64
C GLY A 13 -50.86 -24.25 26.59
N ASN A 14 -51.38 -23.87 25.43
CA ASN A 14 -51.06 -22.67 24.64
C ASN A 14 -49.58 -22.20 24.54
N GLU A 15 -48.97 -22.44 23.36
CA GLU A 15 -47.72 -21.80 22.92
C GLU A 15 -47.89 -20.29 22.75
N THR A 16 -47.13 -19.52 23.53
CA THR A 16 -46.94 -18.08 23.30
C THR A 16 -45.56 -17.82 22.69
N ARG A 17 -45.57 -17.24 21.49
CA ARG A 17 -44.39 -16.76 20.75
C ARG A 17 -43.62 -15.69 21.55
N PRO A 18 -42.30 -15.77 21.71
CA PRO A 18 -41.51 -14.63 22.15
C PRO A 18 -41.28 -13.66 20.97
N LYS A 19 -41.62 -12.39 21.20
CA LYS A 19 -41.37 -11.24 20.33
C LYS A 19 -39.85 -11.00 20.21
N VAL A 20 -39.33 -11.02 19.00
CA VAL A 20 -38.00 -10.50 18.68
C VAL A 20 -38.08 -8.98 18.71
N ARG A 21 -37.43 -8.36 19.71
CA ARG A 21 -37.09 -6.93 19.71
C ARG A 21 -35.58 -6.84 19.44
N CYS A 22 -35.22 -6.35 18.27
CA CYS A 22 -33.87 -5.85 17.99
C CYS A 22 -33.76 -4.43 18.57
N PRO A 23 -32.83 -4.15 19.49
CA PRO A 23 -32.30 -2.82 19.65
C PRO A 23 -31.08 -2.68 18.73
N PHE A 24 -31.23 -1.84 17.72
CA PHE A 24 -30.16 -1.30 16.91
C PHE A 24 -29.32 -0.39 17.82
N GLN A 25 -28.20 -0.91 18.33
CA GLN A 25 -27.24 -0.10 19.08
C GLN A 25 -26.05 0.20 18.17
N VAL A 26 -26.01 1.45 17.75
CA VAL A 26 -24.91 2.09 17.04
C VAL A 26 -23.67 1.98 17.94
N LEU A 27 -22.72 1.13 17.57
CA LEU A 27 -21.39 1.13 18.19
C LEU A 27 -20.64 2.36 17.67
N ALA A 28 -20.58 3.38 18.53
CA ALA A 28 -19.63 4.47 18.40
C ALA A 28 -18.22 3.88 18.40
N ILE A 29 -17.48 4.16 17.33
CA ILE A 29 -16.08 3.77 17.16
C ILE A 29 -15.28 4.67 18.10
N ASN A 30 -14.75 4.12 19.18
CA ASN A 30 -13.86 4.83 20.09
C ASN A 30 -12.51 5.08 19.40
N PRO A 31 -12.07 6.33 19.17
CA PRO A 31 -10.74 6.63 18.68
C PRO A 31 -9.80 6.78 19.88
N HIS A 32 -9.50 5.68 20.57
CA HIS A 32 -8.38 5.64 21.51
C HIS A 32 -8.01 4.18 21.77
N VAL A 33 -7.39 3.55 20.78
CA VAL A 33 -6.62 2.33 21.02
C VAL A 33 -5.28 2.79 21.59
N SER A 34 -5.25 2.98 22.91
CA SER A 34 -4.02 3.17 23.66
C SER A 34 -3.29 1.82 23.68
N TYR A 35 -2.34 1.63 22.76
CA TYR A 35 -1.46 0.48 22.76
C TYR A 35 -0.57 0.51 24.00
N ASN A 36 -0.93 -0.29 25.00
CA ASN A 36 -0.13 -0.48 26.21
C ASN A 36 1.01 -1.46 25.90
N ILE A 37 2.04 -0.97 25.20
CA ILE A 37 3.24 -1.75 24.86
C ILE A 37 4.24 -1.58 26.00
N LYS A 38 4.35 -2.60 26.87
CA LYS A 38 5.56 -2.80 27.67
C LYS A 38 6.63 -3.45 26.78
N ALA A 39 7.27 -2.61 25.97
CA ALA A 39 8.55 -2.91 25.32
C ALA A 39 9.41 -1.66 25.52
N GLU A 40 10.32 -1.75 26.46
CA GLU A 40 11.10 -0.62 26.93
C GLU A 40 12.12 -0.28 25.82
N HIS A 41 11.80 0.79 25.08
CA HIS A 41 12.65 1.58 24.18
C HIS A 41 13.02 1.01 22.80
N PHE A 42 12.05 0.54 22.02
CA PHE A 42 12.16 0.56 20.56
C PHE A 42 11.08 1.48 19.97
N GLN A 43 11.47 2.67 19.53
CA GLN A 43 10.60 3.60 18.81
C GLN A 43 10.92 3.47 17.31
N PRO A 44 10.22 2.61 16.55
CA PRO A 44 10.47 2.42 15.12
C PRO A 44 9.99 3.58 14.24
N PHE A 45 9.46 4.64 14.85
CA PHE A 45 8.86 5.78 14.17
C PHE A 45 9.69 7.02 14.49
N MET A 46 10.49 7.47 13.54
CA MET A 46 11.20 8.75 13.63
C MET A 46 10.30 9.82 13.06
N SER A 47 10.05 10.90 13.80
CA SER A 47 9.01 11.86 13.41
C SER A 47 9.40 12.66 12.15
N LEU A 48 8.39 13.11 11.40
CA LEU A 48 8.60 14.09 10.31
C LEU A 48 9.26 15.39 10.81
N GLU A 49 9.22 15.66 12.12
CA GLU A 49 9.92 16.78 12.75
C GLU A 49 11.44 16.62 12.68
N GLU A 50 11.97 15.40 12.84
CA GLU A 50 13.39 15.12 12.67
C GLU A 50 13.83 15.30 11.22
N TYR A 51 12.98 14.88 10.26
CA TYR A 51 13.18 15.16 8.84
C TYR A 51 13.26 16.68 8.57
N ALA A 52 12.28 17.45 9.05
CA ALA A 52 12.22 18.89 8.88
C ALA A 52 13.42 19.61 9.51
N LYS A 53 13.84 19.19 10.72
CA LYS A 53 15.01 19.77 11.42
C LYS A 53 16.32 19.58 10.65
N LYS A 54 16.43 18.49 9.87
CA LYS A 54 17.65 18.16 9.12
C LYS A 54 17.69 18.78 7.72
N ARG A 55 16.66 19.53 7.30
CA ARG A 55 16.57 20.12 5.95
C ARG A 55 16.36 21.62 5.99
N ASP A 56 16.99 22.31 5.05
CA ASP A 56 16.69 23.71 4.76
C ASP A 56 16.01 23.79 3.39
N PHE A 57 14.68 23.83 3.38
CA PHE A 57 13.83 23.83 2.17
C PHE A 57 14.05 25.05 1.27
N ARG A 58 14.75 26.09 1.75
CA ARG A 58 15.15 27.23 0.90
C ARG A 58 16.38 26.92 0.05
N ARG A 59 17.09 25.83 0.35
CA ARG A 59 18.41 25.48 -0.22
C ARG A 59 18.43 24.13 -0.92
N THR A 60 17.32 23.39 -0.90
CA THR A 60 17.20 22.07 -1.50
C THR A 60 15.86 21.97 -2.25
N PRO A 61 15.80 21.27 -3.40
CA PRO A 61 14.53 21.03 -4.11
C PRO A 61 13.66 19.94 -3.45
N GLU A 62 14.00 19.49 -2.24
CA GLU A 62 13.24 18.48 -1.51
C GLU A 62 11.89 19.03 -1.02
N PRO A 63 10.81 18.21 -1.01
CA PRO A 63 9.49 18.64 -0.56
C PRO A 63 9.44 18.92 0.94
N GLU A 64 8.68 19.95 1.31
CA GLU A 64 8.29 20.22 2.70
C GLU A 64 7.37 19.09 3.23
N PRO A 65 7.41 18.78 4.53
CA PRO A 65 6.51 17.78 5.11
C PRO A 65 5.07 18.27 5.06
N SER A 66 4.25 17.71 4.17
CA SER A 66 2.80 17.84 4.22
C SER A 66 2.25 16.85 5.25
N GLY A 67 1.68 17.38 6.33
CA GLY A 67 0.95 16.56 7.30
C GLY A 67 -0.37 16.08 6.69
N GLY A 68 -0.33 15.01 5.90
CA GLY A 68 -1.54 14.29 5.52
C GLY A 68 -2.10 13.56 6.74
N GLU A 69 -3.39 13.71 7.03
CA GLU A 69 -4.04 12.85 8.03
C GLU A 69 -3.89 11.38 7.59
N PRO A 70 -3.69 10.41 8.52
CA PRO A 70 -3.58 9.01 8.18
C PRO A 70 -4.89 8.53 7.52
N GLY A 71 -4.94 8.56 6.21
CA GLY A 71 -6.07 8.03 5.45
C GLY A 71 -6.16 6.53 5.69
N ALA A 72 -7.35 6.03 6.03
CA ALA A 72 -7.63 4.60 6.21
C ALA A 72 -7.43 3.73 4.94
N SER A 73 -7.00 4.35 3.84
CA SER A 73 -6.59 3.70 2.59
C SER A 73 -5.08 3.57 2.61
N HIS A 74 -4.57 2.38 2.95
CA HIS A 74 -3.17 2.04 2.73
C HIS A 74 -2.91 2.03 1.22
N SER A 75 -2.53 3.17 0.64
CA SER A 75 -1.78 3.14 -0.61
C SER A 75 -0.46 2.48 -0.26
N GLY A 76 -0.41 1.15 -0.35
CA GLY A 76 0.81 0.39 -0.12
C GLY A 76 1.76 0.68 -1.26
N ARG A 77 2.38 1.86 -1.31
CA ARG A 77 3.38 2.23 -2.30
C ARG A 77 4.75 2.07 -1.70
N PHE A 78 5.69 1.64 -2.52
CA PHE A 78 7.08 1.63 -2.14
C PHE A 78 7.92 2.36 -3.17
N PHE A 79 9.03 2.89 -2.67
CA PHE A 79 10.00 3.62 -3.46
C PHE A 79 11.39 3.15 -3.06
N VAL A 80 12.25 3.02 -4.05
CA VAL A 80 13.68 2.77 -3.82
C VAL A 80 14.45 3.83 -4.57
N GLN A 81 15.22 4.62 -3.84
CA GLN A 81 16.05 5.68 -4.40
C GLN A 81 17.52 5.29 -4.32
N ARG A 82 18.23 5.38 -5.44
CA ARG A 82 19.69 5.23 -5.45
C ARG A 82 20.32 6.59 -5.22
N HIS A 83 21.02 6.72 -4.10
CA HIS A 83 21.52 7.99 -3.60
C HIS A 83 23.05 7.99 -3.62
N HIS A 84 23.61 8.81 -4.50
CA HIS A 84 25.05 9.04 -4.57
C HIS A 84 25.42 10.29 -3.77
N ALA A 85 25.45 10.12 -2.44
CA ALA A 85 25.96 11.12 -1.50
C ALA A 85 27.48 10.94 -1.30
N SER A 86 28.00 11.15 -0.08
CA SER A 86 29.39 10.82 0.27
C SER A 86 29.70 9.34 0.04
N HIS A 87 28.72 8.47 0.27
CA HIS A 87 28.77 7.05 -0.06
C HIS A 87 27.52 6.69 -0.86
N LEU A 88 27.69 5.80 -1.83
CA LEU A 88 26.57 5.22 -2.56
C LEU A 88 25.75 4.34 -1.62
N HIS A 89 24.44 4.57 -1.59
CA HIS A 89 23.48 3.74 -0.87
C HIS A 89 22.12 3.79 -1.56
N TYR A 90 21.23 2.90 -1.11
CA TYR A 90 19.86 2.84 -1.60
C TYR A 90 18.89 3.13 -0.45
N ASP A 91 18.07 4.16 -0.57
CA ASP A 91 17.00 4.45 0.37
C ASP A 91 15.76 3.65 0.00
N PHE A 92 15.41 2.66 0.82
CA PHE A 92 14.24 1.81 0.67
C PHE A 92 13.09 2.36 1.52
N ARG A 93 11.93 2.61 0.92
CA ARG A 93 10.82 3.33 1.56
C ARG A 93 9.49 2.61 1.37
N LEU A 94 8.71 2.51 2.46
CA LEU A 94 7.37 1.94 2.47
C LEU A 94 6.37 2.97 3.01
N GLU A 95 5.29 3.21 2.27
CA GLU A 95 4.18 4.04 2.72
C GLU A 95 3.35 3.33 3.80
N LEU A 96 3.50 3.73 5.06
CA LEU A 96 2.76 3.19 6.20
C LEU A 96 2.39 4.31 7.19
N GLY A 97 1.14 4.33 7.62
CA GLY A 97 0.66 5.32 8.60
C GLY A 97 0.77 6.78 8.12
N GLY A 98 0.59 7.04 6.82
CA GLY A 98 0.65 8.39 6.25
C GLY A 98 2.06 8.96 6.02
N THR A 99 3.10 8.14 6.21
CA THR A 99 4.51 8.54 6.04
C THR A 99 5.30 7.46 5.32
N LEU A 100 6.47 7.80 4.80
CA LEU A 100 7.42 6.85 4.23
C LEU A 100 8.38 6.34 5.31
N LYS A 101 8.13 5.14 5.81
CA LYS A 101 9.08 4.42 6.66
C LYS A 101 10.29 4.06 5.82
N SER A 102 11.47 4.50 6.25
CA SER A 102 12.64 4.56 5.39
C SER A 102 13.83 3.81 5.99
N TRP A 103 14.58 3.10 5.13
CA TRP A 103 15.81 2.41 5.49
C TRP A 103 16.91 2.69 4.48
N ALA A 104 18.11 3.04 4.95
CA ALA A 104 19.29 3.15 4.10
C ALA A 104 19.97 1.77 3.94
N VAL A 105 20.14 1.32 2.71
CA VAL A 105 20.68 0.00 2.33
C VAL A 105 21.97 0.22 1.53
N PRO A 106 23.16 0.21 2.14
CA PRO A 106 24.42 0.59 1.47
C PRO A 106 24.76 -0.27 0.26
N LYS A 107 24.47 -1.58 0.31
CA LYS A 107 24.73 -2.51 -0.80
C LYS A 107 23.55 -2.68 -1.75
N GLY A 108 22.46 -1.95 -1.53
CA GLY A 108 21.22 -2.09 -2.26
C GLY A 108 20.37 -3.32 -1.90
N PRO A 109 19.09 -3.31 -2.31
CA PRO A 109 18.22 -4.47 -2.23
C PRO A 109 18.69 -5.57 -3.19
N THR A 110 18.23 -6.80 -3.00
CA THR A 110 18.60 -7.93 -3.87
C THR A 110 17.45 -8.91 -4.04
N LEU A 111 17.38 -9.56 -5.21
CA LEU A 111 16.49 -10.70 -5.46
C LEU A 111 17.15 -12.05 -5.11
N ASP A 112 18.39 -12.04 -4.59
CA ASP A 112 19.09 -13.23 -4.16
C ASP A 112 18.74 -13.57 -2.69
N PRO A 113 18.04 -14.69 -2.43
CA PRO A 113 17.66 -15.08 -1.07
C PRO A 113 18.86 -15.54 -0.21
N ALA A 114 20.02 -15.82 -0.80
CA ALA A 114 21.23 -16.13 -0.04
C ALA A 114 21.87 -14.87 0.58
N LYS A 115 21.63 -13.70 -0.02
CA LYS A 115 22.18 -12.42 0.42
C LYS A 115 21.25 -11.76 1.45
N LYS A 116 21.84 -11.21 2.51
CA LYS A 116 21.14 -10.50 3.59
C LYS A 116 21.70 -9.09 3.73
N PRO A 117 21.36 -8.16 2.82
CA PRO A 117 21.84 -6.79 2.91
C PRO A 117 21.41 -6.12 4.22
N PHE A 118 22.35 -5.34 4.76
CA PHE A 118 22.10 -4.48 5.92
C PHE A 118 21.21 -3.30 5.52
N ALA A 119 20.22 -3.01 6.35
CA ALA A 119 19.29 -1.91 6.22
C ALA A 119 19.30 -1.10 7.52
N ALA A 120 19.80 0.14 7.49
CA ALA A 120 19.75 1.04 8.63
C ALA A 120 18.40 1.77 8.65
N LEU A 121 17.65 1.71 9.75
CA LEU A 121 16.45 2.54 9.92
C LEU A 121 16.85 4.02 9.97
N VAL A 122 16.19 4.84 9.15
CA VAL A 122 16.38 6.30 9.06
C VAL A 122 15.05 7.02 9.28
N GLU A 123 15.06 8.35 9.22
CA GLU A 123 13.90 9.17 9.52
C GLU A 123 12.72 8.91 8.58
N ASP A 124 11.50 9.12 9.06
CA ASP A 124 10.33 9.08 8.19
C ASP A 124 10.38 10.23 7.18
N HIS A 125 9.94 9.97 5.96
CA HIS A 125 9.90 10.98 4.90
C HIS A 125 8.45 11.28 4.47
N PRO A 126 8.18 12.49 3.96
CA PRO A 126 6.87 12.81 3.41
C PRO A 126 6.59 11.98 2.14
N LEU A 127 5.31 11.74 1.84
CA LEU A 127 4.89 10.87 0.75
C LEU A 127 5.38 11.37 -0.61
N GLU A 128 5.39 12.69 -0.79
CA GLU A 128 5.86 13.40 -1.98
C GLU A 128 7.34 13.15 -2.25
N TYR A 129 8.13 12.82 -1.21
CA TYR A 129 9.54 12.51 -1.37
C TYR A 129 9.78 11.20 -2.14
N GLY A 130 8.82 10.28 -2.12
CA GLY A 130 8.95 8.97 -2.75
C GLY A 130 9.23 9.05 -4.26
N GLU A 131 8.68 10.05 -4.93
CA GLU A 131 8.84 10.25 -6.38
C GLU A 131 9.96 11.24 -6.75
N PHE A 132 10.68 11.77 -5.76
CA PHE A 132 11.73 12.75 -5.97
C PHE A 132 12.93 12.14 -6.73
N GLU A 133 13.39 12.86 -7.76
CA GLU A 133 14.60 12.60 -8.53
C GLU A 133 15.27 13.92 -8.87
N GLY A 134 16.57 14.04 -8.57
CA GLY A 134 17.32 15.27 -8.80
C GLY A 134 18.61 15.35 -7.99
N ASN A 135 19.22 16.53 -7.95
CA ASN A 135 20.45 16.78 -7.21
C ASN A 135 20.18 17.59 -5.93
N ILE A 136 20.67 17.10 -4.80
CA ILE A 136 20.69 17.82 -3.53
C ILE A 136 21.99 18.64 -3.48
N PRO A 137 21.92 19.99 -3.39
CA PRO A 137 23.12 20.83 -3.46
C PRO A 137 24.12 20.55 -2.33
N LYS A 138 25.41 20.75 -2.62
CA LYS A 138 26.50 20.59 -1.65
C LYS A 138 26.27 21.46 -0.40
N GLY A 139 26.57 20.91 0.77
CA GLY A 139 26.40 21.58 2.06
C GLY A 139 25.02 21.39 2.70
N ASN A 140 24.08 20.75 1.99
CA ASN A 140 22.85 20.24 2.60
C ASN A 140 23.06 18.80 3.09
N TYR A 141 22.22 18.37 4.03
CA TYR A 141 22.21 16.98 4.46
C TYR A 141 21.75 16.08 3.31
N GLY A 142 22.49 15.00 3.05
CA GLY A 142 22.22 14.15 1.89
C GLY A 142 22.63 14.79 0.56
N ALA A 143 23.59 15.72 0.56
CA ALA A 143 24.13 16.27 -0.68
C ALA A 143 24.61 15.16 -1.62
N GLY A 144 24.13 15.18 -2.86
CA GLY A 144 24.32 14.08 -3.80
C GLY A 144 23.25 14.04 -4.88
N SER A 145 23.43 13.18 -5.87
CA SER A 145 22.36 12.89 -6.84
C SER A 145 21.45 11.78 -6.31
N VAL A 146 20.15 11.96 -6.47
CA VAL A 146 19.10 11.03 -6.06
C VAL A 146 18.39 10.55 -7.32
N MET A 147 18.39 9.24 -7.54
CA MET A 147 17.72 8.58 -8.66
C MET A 147 16.54 7.78 -8.13
N LEU A 148 15.37 7.91 -8.76
CA LEU A 148 14.27 6.98 -8.49
C LEU A 148 14.57 5.64 -9.19
N TRP A 149 15.09 4.69 -8.42
CA TRP A 149 15.61 3.42 -8.94
C TRP A 149 14.51 2.36 -9.09
N ASP A 150 13.52 2.31 -8.20
CA ASP A 150 12.34 1.45 -8.35
C ASP A 150 11.13 2.08 -7.67
N LYS A 151 9.93 1.72 -8.13
CA LYS A 151 8.66 2.07 -7.51
C LYS A 151 7.63 1.02 -7.81
N GLY A 152 6.63 0.94 -6.94
CA GLY A 152 5.49 0.08 -7.18
C GLY A 152 4.55 0.05 -6.00
N ILE A 153 3.83 -1.05 -5.90
CA ILE A 153 2.96 -1.32 -4.77
C ILE A 153 3.52 -2.45 -3.91
N PHE A 154 3.18 -2.45 -2.64
CA PHE A 154 3.50 -3.50 -1.70
C PHE A 154 2.26 -3.94 -0.92
N GLU A 155 2.28 -5.19 -0.49
CA GLU A 155 1.24 -5.80 0.33
C GLU A 155 1.87 -6.31 1.63
N ILE A 156 1.27 -5.98 2.77
CA ILE A 156 1.68 -6.55 4.06
C ILE A 156 1.25 -8.02 4.11
N ILE A 157 2.16 -8.89 4.57
CA ILE A 157 1.88 -10.31 4.76
C ILE A 157 1.74 -10.59 6.24
N GLY A 158 0.62 -11.19 6.63
CA GLY A 158 0.30 -11.54 8.01
C GLY A 158 -1.04 -10.94 8.43
N GLU A 159 -1.48 -11.31 9.63
CA GLU A 159 -2.75 -10.81 10.20
C GLU A 159 -2.59 -9.45 10.89
N GLU A 160 -1.36 -9.10 11.29
CA GLU A 160 -1.05 -7.86 11.97
C GLU A 160 -0.75 -6.72 10.97
N ASP A 161 -1.16 -5.51 11.35
CA ASP A 161 -0.84 -4.28 10.63
C ASP A 161 0.67 -4.05 10.49
N GLY A 162 1.07 -3.41 9.38
CA GLY A 162 2.47 -3.15 9.06
C GLY A 162 3.21 -2.39 10.17
N LEU A 163 2.59 -1.40 10.81
CA LEU A 163 3.21 -0.64 11.90
C LEU A 163 3.46 -1.53 13.13
N ALA A 164 2.53 -2.44 13.44
CA ALA A 164 2.70 -3.41 14.53
C ALA A 164 3.83 -4.41 14.22
N GLN A 165 3.96 -4.85 12.97
CA GLN A 165 5.05 -5.73 12.53
C GLN A 165 6.42 -5.04 12.64
N ILE A 166 6.51 -3.75 12.28
CA ILE A 166 7.73 -2.95 12.46
C ILE A 166 8.05 -2.81 13.96
N ALA A 167 7.07 -2.51 14.81
CA ALA A 167 7.30 -2.38 16.26
C ALA A 167 7.80 -3.68 16.91
N ARG A 168 7.35 -4.83 16.41
CA ARG A 168 7.89 -6.15 16.81
C ARG A 168 9.31 -6.39 16.27
N GLY A 169 9.68 -5.75 15.17
CA GLY A 169 10.97 -5.92 14.48
C GLY A 169 10.99 -7.07 13.46
N ASP A 170 9.84 -7.50 12.95
CA ASP A 170 9.73 -8.53 11.89
C ASP A 170 8.58 -8.16 10.95
N LEU A 171 8.91 -7.38 9.91
CA LEU A 171 7.99 -6.93 8.87
C LEU A 171 8.09 -7.85 7.66
N LYS A 172 6.96 -8.42 7.22
CA LYS A 172 6.87 -9.26 6.02
C LYS A 172 5.96 -8.60 5.00
N PHE A 173 6.40 -8.56 3.75
CA PHE A 173 5.66 -7.90 2.69
C PHE A 173 5.98 -8.49 1.32
N ARG A 174 5.09 -8.26 0.37
CA ARG A 174 5.29 -8.57 -1.05
C ARG A 174 5.44 -7.27 -1.82
N LEU A 175 6.43 -7.22 -2.71
CA LEU A 175 6.65 -6.10 -3.63
C LEU A 175 6.15 -6.44 -5.03
N HIS A 176 5.58 -5.43 -5.67
CA HIS A 176 5.17 -5.41 -7.06
C HIS A 176 5.73 -4.14 -7.71
N GLY A 177 7.00 -4.17 -8.07
CA GLY A 177 7.72 -3.06 -8.69
C GLY A 177 8.15 -3.32 -10.13
N GLU A 178 8.88 -2.35 -10.68
CA GLU A 178 9.49 -2.49 -12.00
C GLU A 178 10.74 -3.39 -11.93
N LYS A 179 11.48 -3.36 -10.81
CA LYS A 179 12.70 -4.15 -10.62
C LYS A 179 12.56 -5.19 -9.51
N LEU A 180 12.03 -4.80 -8.35
CA LEU A 180 11.84 -5.67 -7.21
C LEU A 180 10.44 -6.27 -7.22
N ASN A 181 10.38 -7.60 -7.26
CA ASN A 181 9.15 -8.36 -7.21
C ASN A 181 9.27 -9.53 -6.25
N GLY A 182 8.12 -9.96 -5.71
CA GLY A 182 8.01 -11.10 -4.82
C GLY A 182 8.10 -10.73 -3.35
N THR A 183 8.37 -11.73 -2.52
CA THR A 183 8.22 -11.67 -1.06
C THR A 183 9.55 -11.31 -0.38
N PHE A 184 9.48 -10.38 0.57
CA PHE A 184 10.59 -9.86 1.35
C PHE A 184 10.25 -9.83 2.85
N ALA A 185 11.29 -9.71 3.67
CA ALA A 185 11.17 -9.40 5.08
C ALA A 185 12.23 -8.39 5.52
N ILE A 186 11.87 -7.49 6.42
CA ILE A 186 12.79 -6.59 7.11
C ILE A 186 12.80 -6.96 8.59
N VAL A 187 13.96 -7.40 9.09
CA VAL A 187 14.11 -7.95 10.45
C VAL A 187 15.10 -7.13 11.25
N PHE A 188 14.70 -6.74 12.47
CA PHE A 188 15.52 -5.97 13.39
C PHE A 188 16.53 -6.86 14.12
N MET A 189 17.80 -6.43 14.16
CA MET A 189 18.87 -7.13 14.85
C MET A 189 18.97 -6.70 16.31
N LYS A 190 18.25 -7.41 17.19
CA LYS A 190 18.18 -7.12 18.64
C LYS A 190 19.53 -7.10 19.39
N SER A 191 20.60 -7.63 18.81
CA SER A 191 21.88 -7.90 19.48
C SER A 191 23.08 -7.11 18.94
N ARG A 192 22.87 -6.15 18.03
CA ARG A 192 23.95 -5.30 17.51
C ARG A 192 23.55 -3.83 17.57
N GLY A 193 24.18 -3.08 18.48
CA GLY A 193 24.33 -1.62 18.39
C GLY A 193 23.17 -0.76 18.90
N LYS A 194 22.89 0.35 18.20
CA LYS A 194 22.09 1.50 18.69
C LYS A 194 20.59 1.38 18.47
N GLY A 195 20.13 0.27 17.89
CA GLY A 195 18.73 0.01 17.65
C GLY A 195 18.23 0.49 16.28
N ASN A 196 19.13 0.74 15.33
CA ASN A 196 18.78 1.09 13.95
C ASN A 196 19.21 0.00 12.96
N GLU A 197 19.73 -1.12 13.42
CA GLU A 197 20.31 -2.18 12.63
C GLU A 197 19.25 -3.21 12.17
N TRP A 198 18.89 -3.19 10.90
CA TRP A 198 17.96 -4.15 10.29
C TRP A 198 18.62 -4.94 9.14
N LEU A 199 17.95 -6.01 8.73
CA LEU A 199 18.30 -6.80 7.55
C LEU A 199 17.12 -6.82 6.59
N LEU A 200 17.37 -6.50 5.32
CA LEU A 200 16.43 -6.72 4.24
C LEU A 200 16.71 -8.10 3.64
N ILE A 201 15.70 -8.96 3.60
CA ILE A 201 15.84 -10.38 3.24
C ILE A 201 14.84 -10.72 2.15
N LYS A 202 15.33 -11.18 1.00
CA LYS A 202 14.48 -11.79 -0.02
C LYS A 202 14.07 -13.20 0.41
N LYS A 203 12.78 -13.53 0.31
CA LYS A 203 12.31 -14.91 0.52
C LYS A 203 12.44 -15.72 -0.77
N GLN A 204 12.62 -17.02 -0.62
CA GLN A 204 12.60 -17.96 -1.75
C GLN A 204 11.18 -18.03 -2.32
N ASP A 205 11.01 -17.58 -3.56
CA ASP A 205 9.77 -17.65 -4.33
C ASP A 205 10.08 -17.65 -5.84
N ALA A 206 9.06 -17.48 -6.68
CA ALA A 206 9.19 -17.49 -8.14
C ALA A 206 10.04 -16.34 -8.71
N ASP A 207 10.18 -15.23 -7.99
CA ASP A 207 10.93 -14.05 -8.40
C ASP A 207 12.37 -14.06 -7.87
N ALA A 208 12.74 -15.05 -7.06
CA ALA A 208 14.09 -15.19 -6.53
C ALA A 208 15.10 -15.46 -7.66
N ARG A 209 16.21 -14.73 -7.63
CA ARG A 209 17.30 -14.79 -8.62
C ARG A 209 18.63 -14.89 -7.89
N ALA A 210 19.31 -16.03 -8.02
CA ALA A 210 20.68 -16.18 -7.53
C ALA A 210 21.61 -15.18 -8.23
N ASP A 211 22.63 -14.70 -7.50
CA ASP A 211 23.66 -13.79 -7.99
C ASP A 211 23.12 -12.47 -8.56
N TRP A 212 21.89 -12.10 -8.20
CA TRP A 212 21.28 -10.84 -8.65
C TRP A 212 22.00 -9.63 -8.02
N ASP A 213 22.29 -8.63 -8.87
CA ASP A 213 23.02 -7.43 -8.52
C ASP A 213 22.19 -6.17 -8.85
N PRO A 214 21.92 -5.28 -7.87
CA PRO A 214 21.20 -4.03 -8.11
C PRO A 214 21.92 -3.08 -9.10
N GLU A 215 23.25 -3.12 -9.18
CA GLU A 215 24.00 -2.22 -10.07
C GLU A 215 23.81 -2.56 -11.56
N ALA A 216 23.46 -3.81 -11.88
CA ALA A 216 23.07 -4.18 -13.25
C ALA A 216 21.83 -3.41 -13.75
N PHE A 217 21.07 -2.81 -12.83
CA PHE A 217 19.89 -2.01 -13.09
C PHE A 217 20.06 -0.55 -12.65
N ALA A 218 21.27 0.01 -12.70
CA ALA A 218 21.57 1.39 -12.26
C ALA A 218 21.04 2.50 -13.22
N TYR A 219 19.75 2.47 -13.52
CA TYR A 219 19.03 3.48 -14.30
C TYR A 219 17.70 3.88 -13.64
N SER A 220 17.26 5.12 -13.87
CA SER A 220 16.00 5.64 -13.36
C SER A 220 14.81 4.98 -14.04
N ILE A 221 13.80 4.63 -13.26
CA ILE A 221 12.50 4.19 -13.80
C ILE A 221 11.63 5.37 -14.28
N LEU A 222 11.89 6.58 -13.79
CA LEU A 222 11.13 7.78 -14.15
C LEU A 222 11.62 8.35 -15.48
N SER A 223 12.94 8.53 -15.60
CA SER A 223 13.56 9.25 -16.71
C SER A 223 14.39 8.36 -17.64
N GLY A 224 14.66 7.11 -17.27
CA GLY A 224 15.60 6.23 -17.97
C GLY A 224 17.07 6.65 -17.85
N ARG A 225 17.37 7.72 -17.09
CA ARG A 225 18.72 8.29 -16.97
C ARG A 225 19.61 7.44 -16.07
N THR A 226 20.91 7.45 -16.33
CA THR A 226 21.93 6.95 -15.40
C THR A 226 22.18 7.97 -14.29
N GLN A 227 22.93 7.58 -13.25
CA GLN A 227 23.22 8.47 -12.12
C GLN A 227 24.01 9.70 -12.57
N ASP A 228 24.97 9.52 -13.48
CA ASP A 228 25.82 10.60 -13.98
C ASP A 228 25.02 11.56 -14.87
N GLU A 229 24.06 11.04 -15.63
CA GLU A 229 23.16 11.86 -16.44
C GLU A 229 22.21 12.71 -15.58
N ILE A 230 21.75 12.17 -14.44
CA ILE A 230 20.99 12.94 -13.44
C ILE A 230 21.91 13.99 -12.79
N ALA A 231 23.13 13.60 -12.42
CA ALA A 231 24.09 14.49 -11.81
C ALA A 231 24.45 15.68 -12.72
N ALA A 232 24.49 15.46 -14.04
CA ALA A 232 24.73 16.48 -15.06
C ALA A 232 23.44 17.19 -15.55
N GLU A 233 22.29 16.94 -14.93
CA GLU A 233 20.99 17.53 -15.29
C GLU A 233 20.58 17.35 -16.76
N LEU A 234 20.97 16.21 -17.36
CA LEU A 234 20.67 15.90 -18.75
C LEU A 234 19.18 15.58 -18.97
N PRO A 235 18.63 15.81 -20.18
CA PRO A 235 17.24 15.54 -20.49
C PRO A 235 16.91 14.05 -20.34
N ALA A 236 15.65 13.75 -20.02
CA ALA A 236 15.16 12.38 -19.89
C ALA A 236 15.30 11.61 -21.21
N LYS A 237 15.62 10.31 -21.14
CA LYS A 237 15.68 9.45 -22.32
C LYS A 237 14.26 9.18 -22.81
N SER A 238 14.04 9.34 -24.12
CA SER A 238 12.76 9.02 -24.75
C SER A 238 12.46 7.53 -24.61
N GLN A 239 11.60 7.15 -23.66
CA GLN A 239 11.14 5.78 -23.49
C GLN A 239 10.13 5.44 -24.61
N PRO A 240 10.29 4.32 -25.35
CA PRO A 240 9.24 3.85 -26.23
C PRO A 240 8.04 3.45 -25.39
N LYS A 241 6.93 4.18 -25.50
CA LYS A 241 5.66 3.80 -24.85
C LYS A 241 5.34 2.36 -25.28
N LYS A 242 5.27 1.42 -24.33
CA LYS A 242 4.73 0.08 -24.57
C LYS A 242 3.35 0.26 -25.21
N LYS A 243 3.25 0.02 -26.52
CA LYS A 243 1.97 0.05 -27.24
C LYS A 243 1.12 -1.06 -26.65
N VAL A 244 0.10 -0.71 -25.87
CA VAL A 244 -0.94 -1.67 -25.52
C VAL A 244 -1.56 -2.12 -26.85
N PRO A 245 -1.51 -3.42 -27.21
CA PRO A 245 -2.09 -3.87 -28.47
C PRO A 245 -3.60 -3.57 -28.45
N ALA A 246 -4.08 -2.93 -29.50
CA ALA A 246 -5.47 -2.49 -29.63
C ALA A 246 -6.49 -3.65 -29.80
N SER A 247 -6.09 -4.90 -29.56
CA SER A 247 -6.86 -6.10 -29.91
C SER A 247 -7.88 -6.55 -28.85
N THR A 248 -7.99 -5.90 -27.68
CA THR A 248 -8.98 -6.30 -26.66
C THR A 248 -10.27 -5.47 -26.68
N ARG A 249 -10.53 -4.68 -27.74
CA ARG A 249 -11.91 -4.23 -28.01
C ARG A 249 -12.70 -5.39 -28.63
N ARG A 250 -13.11 -6.34 -27.80
CA ARG A 250 -14.17 -7.28 -28.17
C ARG A 250 -15.44 -6.43 -28.36
N ARG A 251 -15.74 -6.14 -29.62
CA ARG A 251 -16.93 -5.40 -30.04
C ARG A 251 -18.14 -6.23 -29.60
N CYS A 252 -18.85 -5.81 -28.54
CA CYS A 252 -20.16 -6.37 -28.21
C CYS A 252 -21.11 -6.08 -29.36
N ARG A 253 -21.16 -6.97 -30.36
CA ARG A 253 -22.16 -6.99 -31.42
C ARG A 253 -23.31 -7.82 -30.88
N GLY A 254 -24.44 -7.16 -30.62
CA GLY A 254 -25.69 -7.80 -30.23
C GLY A 254 -26.05 -7.56 -28.76
N GLN A 255 -26.64 -6.41 -28.47
CA GLN A 255 -27.62 -6.34 -27.39
C GLN A 255 -28.92 -5.80 -27.97
N SER A 256 -29.93 -6.66 -27.90
CA SER A 256 -31.31 -6.35 -28.24
C SER A 256 -31.79 -5.18 -27.39
N ARG A 257 -32.67 -4.36 -27.98
CA ARG A 257 -33.36 -3.26 -27.29
C ARG A 257 -34.26 -3.86 -26.19
N HIS A 258 -33.74 -4.05 -24.99
CA HIS A 258 -34.60 -4.33 -23.85
C HIS A 258 -35.39 -3.07 -23.51
N ARG A 259 -36.71 -3.17 -23.74
CA ARG A 259 -37.73 -2.18 -23.39
C ARG A 259 -37.68 -1.96 -21.87
N PHE A 260 -37.63 -0.70 -21.45
CA PHE A 260 -37.62 -0.28 -20.04
C PHE A 260 -38.68 -1.04 -19.22
N PRO A 261 -38.34 -1.63 -18.06
CA PRO A 261 -39.32 -2.23 -17.16
C PRO A 261 -40.32 -1.16 -16.66
N SER A 262 -41.61 -1.48 -16.72
CA SER A 262 -42.72 -0.57 -16.39
C SER A 262 -42.79 -0.12 -14.93
N PHE A 263 -42.00 -0.72 -14.03
CA PHE A 263 -42.08 -0.46 -12.59
C PHE A 263 -41.31 0.80 -12.12
N LEU A 264 -40.44 1.39 -12.96
CA LEU A 264 -39.70 2.62 -12.65
C LEU A 264 -40.47 3.91 -13.00
N ARG A 265 -41.80 3.85 -13.21
CA ARG A 265 -42.62 4.98 -13.65
C ARG A 265 -43.25 5.79 -12.49
N ARG A 266 -42.55 5.90 -11.37
CA ARG A 266 -42.98 6.72 -10.22
C ARG A 266 -41.77 7.23 -9.47
N TRP A 267 -41.14 8.30 -9.95
CA TRP A 267 -40.33 9.25 -9.17
C TRP A 267 -40.13 10.54 -9.99
N GLU A 268 -40.10 11.68 -9.30
CA GLU A 268 -40.44 13.04 -9.75
C GLU A 268 -39.61 13.69 -10.88
N PRO A 269 -40.16 14.74 -11.55
CA PRO A 269 -39.53 15.44 -12.70
C PRO A 269 -38.32 16.33 -12.38
N SER A 270 -37.84 16.43 -11.14
CA SER A 270 -36.86 17.47 -10.74
C SER A 270 -35.38 17.11 -10.90
N LEU A 271 -35.02 15.90 -11.34
CA LEU A 271 -33.62 15.48 -11.54
C LEU A 271 -33.12 15.54 -13.00
N GLN A 272 -33.84 16.21 -13.91
CA GLN A 272 -33.43 16.32 -15.32
C GLN A 272 -32.32 17.36 -15.59
N LYS A 273 -31.89 18.16 -14.61
CA LYS A 273 -30.92 19.26 -14.85
C LYS A 273 -29.43 18.87 -14.91
N ASN A 274 -29.04 17.63 -14.59
CA ASN A 274 -27.61 17.23 -14.55
C ASN A 274 -27.19 16.19 -15.59
N TYR A 275 -27.98 15.93 -16.64
CA TYR A 275 -27.58 15.03 -17.72
C TYR A 275 -27.16 15.80 -18.98
N ARG A 276 -25.84 15.85 -19.25
CA ARG A 276 -25.32 16.21 -20.57
C ARG A 276 -25.30 14.97 -21.46
N ARG A 277 -25.91 15.09 -22.63
CA ARG A 277 -25.94 14.05 -23.67
C ARG A 277 -24.55 13.96 -24.31
N VAL A 278 -23.77 12.93 -24.00
CA VAL A 278 -22.59 12.56 -24.79
C VAL A 278 -23.07 11.56 -25.85
N GLY A 279 -22.72 11.81 -27.11
CA GLY A 279 -23.17 11.01 -28.25
C GLY A 279 -22.98 9.50 -28.04
N GLY A 280 -23.95 8.70 -28.49
CA GLY A 280 -23.92 7.24 -28.35
C GLY A 280 -24.85 6.63 -27.29
N GLY A 281 -25.78 7.40 -26.71
CA GLY A 281 -26.93 6.84 -25.99
C GLY A 281 -26.63 6.11 -24.68
N CYS A 282 -25.52 6.40 -24.01
CA CYS A 282 -25.19 5.83 -22.71
C CYS A 282 -25.07 6.95 -21.67
N MET A 283 -25.88 6.90 -20.61
CA MET A 283 -25.74 7.73 -19.42
C MET A 283 -24.80 7.02 -18.43
N ARG A 284 -23.82 7.74 -17.86
CA ARG A 284 -23.00 7.26 -16.73
C ARG A 284 -23.41 8.01 -15.47
N LEU A 285 -23.62 7.26 -14.39
CA LEU A 285 -23.63 7.79 -13.02
C LEU A 285 -22.19 7.81 -12.50
N ASN A 286 -21.82 8.86 -11.75
CA ASN A 286 -20.53 8.92 -11.08
C ASN A 286 -20.50 7.94 -9.89
N GLY A 287 -19.45 7.14 -9.81
CA GLY A 287 -19.08 6.38 -8.62
C GLY A 287 -19.73 5.01 -8.49
N MET A 288 -19.01 3.97 -8.97
CA MET A 288 -18.90 2.59 -8.43
C MET A 288 -18.42 1.66 -9.57
N GLU A 289 -17.16 1.20 -9.49
CA GLU A 289 -16.68 0.04 -10.25
C GLU A 289 -16.94 -1.22 -9.43
N CYS A 290 -17.67 -2.17 -10.01
CA CYS A 290 -17.92 -3.49 -9.40
C CYS A 290 -16.78 -4.44 -9.75
N GLY A 291 -16.16 -5.05 -8.72
CA GLY A 291 -15.28 -6.20 -8.85
C GLY A 291 -16.02 -7.48 -9.31
N PRO A 292 -15.29 -8.54 -9.70
CA PRO A 292 -15.86 -9.74 -10.29
C PRO A 292 -16.54 -10.62 -9.23
N SER A 293 -17.71 -11.17 -9.53
CA SER A 293 -18.39 -12.20 -8.73
C SER A 293 -18.44 -13.54 -9.48
N PRO A 294 -18.50 -14.67 -8.76
CA PRO A 294 -18.20 -16.01 -9.28
C PRO A 294 -19.40 -16.80 -9.82
N THR A 295 -19.09 -17.78 -10.66
CA THR A 295 -19.75 -19.07 -10.99
C THR A 295 -21.22 -19.35 -10.59
N SER A 296 -22.01 -19.79 -11.59
CA SER A 296 -22.89 -20.98 -11.56
C SER A 296 -23.36 -21.22 -13.02
N ALA A 297 -23.11 -22.35 -13.69
CA ALA A 297 -23.55 -23.73 -13.46
C ALA A 297 -25.08 -23.91 -13.50
N THR A 298 -25.57 -24.43 -14.63
CA THR A 298 -26.87 -25.06 -14.99
C THR A 298 -27.25 -24.55 -16.39
N GLY A 299 -27.60 -25.35 -17.41
CA GLY A 299 -28.02 -26.73 -17.47
C GLY A 299 -29.28 -26.82 -18.35
N ARG A 300 -29.10 -27.03 -19.66
CA ARG A 300 -29.90 -27.88 -20.57
C ARG A 300 -29.37 -27.77 -21.99
#